data_AF-A0AAN6QWP0-F1
#
_entry.id   AF-A0AAN6QWP0-F1
#
_cell.length_a   1.000
_cell.length_b   1.000
_cell.length_c   1.000
_cell.angle_alpha   90.00
_cell.angle_beta   90.00
_cell.angle_gamma   90.00
#
_symmetry.space_group_name_H-M   'P 1'
#
loop_
_entity.id
_entity.type
_entity.pdbx_description
1 polymer ?
#
loop_
_entity_poly.entity_id
_entity_poly.type
_entity_poly.pdbx_seq_one_letter_code
_entity_poly.pdbx_strand_id
1 'polypeptide(L)'
;MDCARVLGSVPVLRVSMYWSRADLEVLEMSQAPSGSPATAPPPPHFLPQVSAIGLAHVKAKHWKLPKLFSTIHTVTDSTTPSLPLPKPCRYAPPSELKHYEAAPKHTHGPSSTTPPRLHPGHTSPPPPPPPHDLSQARTERSLENFKINQPQDRMPPPIVRAFGILKGAAATVNMKYGLDPKLGEAIQTAAAEVASLKLVDHFPLVVWQTGSGTQSNMNANEVISNRAIELLGGTMGSKKPVHPNDHVNMSASSNDTFPTVMHIAAVLEFEEQLLPSLTALRDALERKRASFEHIIKIGRTHLQDATPLTLGQEFSGYVTQLTHSITRLESALPHLRLLAQGGTAVGTGLNTFTGFAEAIAAEVSRMTGHSFTTAPNKFEALAAHDAIVAAHGQLNTLATSLFKIAQDIRLLGSGPRCGLGELKLPENEPGSSIMPGKVNPTQCESVTMLCCQVFGNQAAVTFAGSQGNFELNVFKPVMISNLVHSCRLLTDGMTSFRLHLVEGLEADEKRIGALLGESLMLVTCLNPVIGYDMASKVAKNAHKKGLTLRESAMELQALSGEEFDRCVRPELMLAPKERK
;
A
#
# COMPACT_ATOMS: atom_id res chain seq x y z
N MET A 1 20.17 15.85 -55.90
CA MET A 1 18.70 15.84 -55.75
C MET A 1 18.41 16.03 -54.29
N ASP A 2 17.99 17.22 -53.92
CA ASP A 2 17.57 17.55 -52.56
C ASP A 2 16.15 17.02 -52.30
N CYS A 3 15.92 16.50 -51.09
CA CYS A 3 14.62 16.69 -50.45
C CYS A 3 14.82 16.61 -48.92
N ALA A 4 14.67 17.75 -48.25
CA ALA A 4 14.79 17.87 -46.80
C ALA A 4 13.42 18.10 -46.17
N ARG A 5 13.33 17.83 -44.86
CA ARG A 5 12.19 18.14 -43.95
C ARG A 5 10.86 17.42 -44.26
N VAL A 6 10.50 16.46 -43.40
CA VAL A 6 9.45 16.70 -42.38
C VAL A 6 9.83 15.93 -41.10
N LEU A 7 10.07 16.65 -40.00
CA LEU A 7 9.90 16.12 -38.64
C LEU A 7 9.23 17.21 -37.81
N GLY A 8 8.08 16.89 -37.22
CA GLY A 8 7.28 17.84 -36.45
C GLY A 8 7.92 18.17 -35.10
N SER A 9 7.94 19.46 -34.75
CA SER A 9 8.46 19.93 -33.46
C SER A 9 7.49 19.60 -32.32
N VAL A 10 7.77 18.52 -31.58
CA VAL A 10 7.11 18.25 -30.29
C VAL A 10 7.65 19.25 -29.24
N PRO A 11 6.80 20.00 -28.53
CA PRO A 11 7.24 20.94 -27.51
C PRO A 11 7.75 20.19 -26.26
N VAL A 12 9.07 20.05 -26.13
CA VAL A 12 9.69 19.49 -24.92
C VAL A 12 9.49 20.46 -23.76
N LEU A 13 8.71 20.04 -22.75
CA LEU A 13 8.45 20.81 -21.55
C LEU A 13 9.72 20.86 -20.67
N ARG A 14 10.57 21.87 -20.87
CA ARG A 14 11.74 22.11 -20.01
C ARG A 14 11.31 22.59 -18.62
N VAL A 15 11.14 21.64 -17.70
CA VAL A 15 11.02 21.93 -16.26
C VAL A 15 12.39 22.44 -15.76
N SER A 16 12.53 23.76 -15.67
CA SER A 16 13.75 24.40 -15.15
C SER A 16 13.71 24.41 -13.61
N MET A 17 14.37 23.45 -12.97
CA MET A 17 14.57 23.47 -11.52
C MET A 17 15.50 24.62 -11.13
N TYR A 18 14.92 25.70 -10.60
CA TYR A 18 15.68 26.76 -9.94
C TYR A 18 16.16 26.28 -8.57
N TRP A 19 17.44 25.88 -8.49
CA TRP A 19 18.14 25.73 -7.22
C TRP A 19 18.65 27.10 -6.77
N SER A 20 18.02 27.69 -5.76
CA SER A 20 18.60 28.81 -5.04
C SER A 20 19.83 28.33 -4.26
N ARG A 21 20.99 28.99 -4.44
CA ARG A 21 22.10 28.83 -3.49
C ARG A 21 21.64 29.35 -2.13
N ALA A 22 21.76 28.50 -1.12
CA ALA A 22 21.85 28.94 0.26
C ALA A 22 23.33 28.86 0.65
N ASP A 23 23.90 29.98 1.08
CA ASP A 23 25.29 30.01 1.55
C ASP A 23 25.38 29.34 2.93
N LEU A 24 26.30 28.38 3.05
CA LEU A 24 26.55 27.64 4.28
C LEU A 24 27.77 28.23 4.99
N GLU A 25 27.52 29.15 5.93
CA GLU A 25 28.56 29.61 6.85
C GLU A 25 28.98 28.46 7.78
N VAL A 26 30.28 28.16 7.78
CA VAL A 26 30.86 27.13 8.66
C VAL A 26 31.23 27.80 9.99
N LEU A 27 30.51 27.44 11.05
CA LEU A 27 30.80 27.89 12.41
C LEU A 27 31.89 27.01 13.04
N GLU A 28 33.14 27.45 12.91
CA GLU A 28 34.26 26.87 13.68
C GLU A 28 34.09 27.17 15.17
N MET A 29 34.32 26.16 16.02
CA MET A 29 34.44 26.35 17.48
C MET A 29 35.88 26.04 17.92
N SER A 30 36.48 26.99 18.64
CA SER A 30 37.90 26.99 19.02
C SER A 30 38.22 26.13 20.24
N GLN A 31 39.49 25.72 20.35
CA GLN A 31 40.02 24.96 21.49
C GLN A 31 40.57 25.88 22.60
N ALA A 32 40.36 25.50 23.86
CA ALA A 32 41.17 25.88 25.03
C ALA A 32 40.96 24.85 26.17
N PRO A 33 41.88 24.66 27.15
CA PRO A 33 42.30 23.28 27.46
C PRO A 33 42.32 22.83 28.93
N SER A 34 42.54 21.50 29.08
CA SER A 34 43.23 20.80 30.19
C SER A 34 42.58 20.67 31.59
N GLY A 35 42.49 19.43 32.08
CA GLY A 35 42.17 19.07 33.48
C GLY A 35 41.94 17.56 33.67
N SER A 36 42.62 16.93 34.64
CA SER A 36 42.57 15.48 34.95
C SER A 36 43.22 15.21 36.34
N PRO A 37 43.14 14.00 36.97
CA PRO A 37 42.58 12.72 36.49
C PRO A 37 41.75 11.89 37.52
N ALA A 38 41.26 10.73 37.05
CA ALA A 38 41.09 9.42 37.72
C ALA A 38 40.21 9.23 39.01
N THR A 39 39.21 8.33 38.93
CA THR A 39 39.19 6.98 39.58
C THR A 39 37.88 6.20 39.26
N ALA A 40 37.81 4.88 39.55
CA ALA A 40 36.69 3.94 39.30
C ALA A 40 36.88 2.65 40.15
N PRO A 41 35.96 1.63 40.19
CA PRO A 41 34.57 1.48 39.70
C PRO A 41 33.61 1.45 40.94
N PRO A 42 32.74 0.47 41.35
CA PRO A 42 32.10 -0.76 40.79
C PRO A 42 30.51 -0.72 40.81
N PRO A 43 29.76 -1.83 40.57
CA PRO A 43 28.26 -1.86 40.44
C PRO A 43 27.60 -2.75 41.55
N PRO A 44 26.42 -3.43 41.41
CA PRO A 44 25.21 -3.25 40.57
C PRO A 44 23.88 -3.19 41.39
N HIS A 45 22.68 -3.13 40.76
CA HIS A 45 21.53 -4.06 40.97
C HIS A 45 20.13 -3.57 40.46
N PHE A 46 19.32 -4.59 40.13
CA PHE A 46 17.91 -4.71 39.73
C PHE A 46 16.82 -3.74 40.28
N LEU A 47 16.02 -3.20 39.33
CA LEU A 47 14.53 -3.18 39.25
C LEU A 47 13.72 -2.71 40.51
N PRO A 48 12.37 -2.81 40.58
CA PRO A 48 11.57 -1.60 40.34
C PRO A 48 10.58 -1.26 41.48
N GLN A 49 10.22 0.02 41.63
CA GLN A 49 9.05 0.41 42.42
C GLN A 49 8.16 1.42 41.71
N VAL A 50 6.87 1.09 41.68
CA VAL A 50 5.77 2.00 41.36
C VAL A 50 5.36 2.70 42.66
N SER A 51 5.30 4.04 42.65
CA SER A 51 4.67 4.80 43.72
C SER A 51 3.89 5.98 43.13
N ALA A 52 2.60 6.08 43.46
CA ALA A 52 1.73 7.14 42.96
C ALA A 52 1.59 8.29 43.99
N ILE A 53 2.10 9.47 43.63
CA ILE A 53 1.82 10.81 44.17
C ILE A 53 1.90 11.74 42.95
N GLY A 54 1.07 12.76 42.75
CA GLY A 54 -0.09 13.25 43.50
C GLY A 54 -0.42 14.66 42.98
N LEU A 55 -1.68 15.11 43.01
CA LEU A 55 -2.03 16.44 42.47
C LEU A 55 -1.44 17.57 43.35
N ALA A 56 -0.55 18.37 42.78
CA ALA A 56 -0.08 19.62 43.36
C ALA A 56 -0.22 20.77 42.33
N HIS A 57 -0.84 21.88 42.72
CA HIS A 57 -1.05 23.03 41.83
C HIS A 57 0.25 23.81 41.58
N VAL A 58 0.55 24.11 40.32
CA VAL A 58 1.59 25.11 39.95
C VAL A 58 0.89 26.40 39.48
N LYS A 59 1.16 27.51 40.19
CA LYS A 59 0.62 28.83 39.86
C LYS A 59 1.38 29.44 38.68
N ALA A 60 0.67 29.85 37.62
CA ALA A 60 1.27 30.56 36.50
C ALA A 60 1.77 31.97 36.89
N LYS A 61 3.04 32.28 36.60
CA LYS A 61 3.61 33.64 36.70
C LYS A 61 3.85 34.23 35.31
N HIS A 62 2.87 35.00 34.86
CA HIS A 62 3.02 36.26 34.13
C HIS A 62 4.38 36.57 33.47
N TRP A 63 4.38 36.68 32.14
CA TRP A 63 5.25 37.62 31.43
C TRP A 63 4.38 38.59 30.61
N LYS A 64 4.81 39.84 30.44
CA LYS A 64 4.02 40.89 29.79
C LYS A 64 4.42 41.05 28.32
N LEU A 65 3.44 41.11 27.42
CA LEU A 65 3.63 41.69 26.09
C LEU A 65 3.39 43.21 26.14
N PRO A 66 4.25 44.04 25.50
CA PRO A 66 3.93 45.44 25.23
C PRO A 66 2.95 45.56 24.05
N LYS A 67 2.08 46.59 24.11
CA LYS A 67 1.26 47.01 22.96
C LYS A 67 2.05 47.95 22.07
N LEU A 68 1.89 47.85 20.75
CA LEU A 68 2.00 48.98 19.84
C LEU A 68 0.95 48.88 18.73
N PHE A 69 0.39 50.02 18.36
CA PHE A 69 -0.57 50.25 17.27
C PHE A 69 -0.32 51.66 16.75
N SER A 70 -0.70 51.95 15.49
CA SER A 70 -0.23 53.10 14.67
C SER A 70 1.28 53.03 14.34
N THR A 71 1.75 53.43 13.16
CA THR A 71 1.19 54.41 12.20
C THR A 71 1.21 53.88 10.76
N ILE A 72 0.19 54.24 9.95
CA ILE A 72 0.21 54.02 8.50
C ILE A 72 0.93 55.19 7.84
N HIS A 73 2.05 54.92 7.17
CA HIS A 73 2.65 55.85 6.21
C HIS A 73 2.64 55.25 4.81
N THR A 74 1.89 55.89 3.91
CA THR A 74 2.04 55.70 2.46
C THR A 74 3.32 56.41 1.99
N VAL A 75 4.27 55.65 1.44
CA VAL A 75 5.33 56.20 0.59
C VAL A 75 5.31 55.42 -0.71
N THR A 76 5.09 56.13 -1.81
CA THR A 76 5.15 55.60 -3.17
C THR A 76 6.56 55.83 -3.73
N ASP A 77 7.29 54.77 -4.04
CA ASP A 77 8.16 54.77 -5.21
C ASP A 77 8.50 53.34 -5.63
N SER A 78 8.41 53.07 -6.94
CA SER A 78 8.70 51.75 -7.52
C SER A 78 9.07 51.90 -8.99
N THR A 79 10.35 52.16 -9.25
CA THR A 79 10.93 52.30 -10.58
C THR A 79 11.48 50.98 -11.10
N THR A 80 10.63 50.18 -11.74
CA THR A 80 11.06 49.01 -12.54
C THR A 80 10.02 48.73 -13.63
N PRO A 81 10.43 48.46 -14.89
CA PRO A 81 9.49 48.45 -16.02
C PRO A 81 8.62 47.18 -16.07
N SER A 82 7.33 47.37 -16.33
CA SER A 82 6.34 46.29 -16.41
C SER A 82 6.29 45.64 -17.79
N LEU A 83 6.24 44.30 -17.81
CA LEU A 83 5.91 43.52 -19.01
C LEU A 83 4.39 43.54 -19.25
N PRO A 84 3.93 43.61 -20.51
CA PRO A 84 2.50 43.73 -20.82
C PRO A 84 1.75 42.41 -20.62
N LEU A 85 0.64 42.46 -19.89
CA LEU A 85 -0.32 41.35 -19.77
C LEU A 85 -1.09 41.14 -21.09
N PRO A 86 -1.36 39.89 -21.51
CA PRO A 86 -2.15 39.61 -22.70
C PRO A 86 -3.63 40.00 -22.52
N LYS A 87 -4.25 40.53 -23.58
CA LYS A 87 -5.65 40.95 -23.58
C LYS A 87 -6.60 39.74 -23.66
N PRO A 88 -7.77 39.76 -23.01
CA PRO A 88 -8.76 38.69 -23.13
C PRO A 88 -9.42 38.68 -24.52
N CYS A 89 -9.55 37.49 -25.12
CA CYS A 89 -10.28 37.31 -26.38
C CYS A 89 -11.79 37.49 -26.17
N ARG A 90 -12.43 38.23 -27.09
CA ARG A 90 -13.90 38.29 -27.20
C ARG A 90 -14.36 37.27 -28.23
N TYR A 91 -15.30 36.40 -27.87
CA TYR A 91 -16.08 35.66 -28.85
C TYR A 91 -17.12 36.58 -29.49
N ALA A 92 -17.35 36.42 -30.79
CA ALA A 92 -18.41 37.10 -31.54
C ALA A 92 -19.46 36.06 -31.99
N PRO A 93 -20.76 36.41 -32.03
CA PRO A 93 -21.81 35.49 -32.47
C PRO A 93 -21.86 35.36 -34.00
N PRO A 94 -22.17 34.17 -34.55
CA PRO A 94 -22.40 34.00 -35.98
C PRO A 94 -23.85 34.37 -36.33
N SER A 95 -24.03 35.25 -37.32
CA SER A 95 -25.32 35.56 -37.93
C SER A 95 -25.22 35.47 -39.45
N GLU A 96 -25.95 34.51 -40.04
CA GLU A 96 -26.58 34.60 -41.39
C GLU A 96 -25.66 34.80 -42.63
N LEU A 97 -25.97 34.33 -43.85
CA LEU A 97 -27.18 33.73 -44.44
C LEU A 97 -26.82 33.06 -45.81
N LYS A 98 -27.78 32.30 -46.40
CA LYS A 98 -27.89 31.88 -47.84
C LYS A 98 -26.93 30.77 -48.31
N HIS A 99 -27.26 29.88 -49.26
CA HIS A 99 -28.50 29.48 -49.98
C HIS A 99 -28.22 28.04 -50.52
N TYR A 100 -29.16 27.16 -50.90
CA TYR A 100 -30.64 27.17 -50.93
C TYR A 100 -31.12 25.74 -50.50
N GLU A 101 -32.16 25.00 -50.92
CA GLU A 101 -33.29 25.05 -51.89
C GLU A 101 -34.59 24.51 -51.21
N ALA A 102 -35.64 24.17 -51.98
CA ALA A 102 -36.82 23.39 -51.55
C ALA A 102 -37.39 22.61 -52.75
N ALA A 103 -38.03 21.44 -52.61
CA ALA A 103 -39.45 21.23 -52.24
C ALA A 103 -39.77 19.69 -52.38
N PRO A 104 -40.99 19.15 -52.10
CA PRO A 104 -42.25 19.79 -51.72
C PRO A 104 -42.94 19.22 -50.44
N LYS A 105 -44.18 19.65 -50.20
CA LYS A 105 -45.01 19.33 -49.02
C LYS A 105 -46.04 18.23 -49.31
N HIS A 106 -46.48 17.52 -48.27
CA HIS A 106 -47.82 16.91 -48.20
C HIS A 106 -48.58 17.40 -46.95
N THR A 107 -49.89 17.12 -46.89
CA THR A 107 -50.90 17.98 -46.25
C THR A 107 -51.58 17.43 -44.99
N HIS A 108 -52.24 18.33 -44.25
CA HIS A 108 -52.83 18.17 -42.92
C HIS A 108 -53.89 17.07 -42.72
N GLY A 109 -53.98 16.59 -41.47
CA GLY A 109 -55.16 15.94 -40.86
C GLY A 109 -55.05 16.01 -39.32
N PRO A 110 -56.06 16.50 -38.56
CA PRO A 110 -55.90 16.80 -37.12
C PRO A 110 -56.50 15.75 -36.17
N SER A 111 -55.94 15.65 -34.95
CA SER A 111 -56.60 15.07 -33.77
C SER A 111 -56.01 15.65 -32.49
N SER A 112 -56.80 15.74 -31.40
CA SER A 112 -56.46 16.45 -30.17
C SER A 112 -56.29 15.52 -28.96
N THR A 113 -55.18 15.68 -28.24
CA THR A 113 -55.04 15.23 -26.84
C THR A 113 -54.19 16.19 -26.03
N THR A 114 -54.66 16.55 -24.84
CA THR A 114 -53.93 17.32 -23.81
C THR A 114 -52.65 16.59 -23.39
N PRO A 115 -51.54 17.29 -23.09
CA PRO A 115 -50.36 16.63 -22.53
C PRO A 115 -50.70 15.97 -21.18
N PRO A 116 -50.24 14.74 -20.90
CA PRO A 116 -50.55 14.03 -19.67
C PRO A 116 -49.91 14.72 -18.46
N ARG A 117 -50.63 14.74 -17.33
CA ARG A 117 -50.04 15.16 -16.05
C ARG A 117 -48.94 14.17 -15.64
N LEU A 118 -47.81 14.71 -15.18
CA LEU A 118 -46.84 13.93 -14.41
C LEU A 118 -47.50 13.44 -13.11
N HIS A 119 -47.74 12.14 -13.02
CA HIS A 119 -48.07 11.47 -11.77
C HIS A 119 -46.78 11.16 -10.98
N PRO A 120 -46.82 11.16 -9.64
CA PRO A 120 -45.65 10.86 -8.82
C PRO A 120 -45.14 9.43 -9.07
N GLY A 121 -43.82 9.29 -9.19
CA GLY A 121 -43.20 8.10 -9.75
C GLY A 121 -43.18 6.88 -8.82
N HIS A 122 -44.10 5.94 -9.02
CA HIS A 122 -43.83 4.54 -8.69
C HIS A 122 -42.92 3.94 -9.78
N THR A 123 -41.68 3.62 -9.42
CA THR A 123 -40.77 2.91 -10.33
C THR A 123 -41.29 1.50 -10.61
N SER A 124 -41.44 1.14 -11.89
CA SER A 124 -41.83 -0.20 -12.33
C SER A 124 -40.94 -1.27 -11.69
N PRO A 125 -41.47 -2.47 -11.37
CA PRO A 125 -40.60 -3.59 -11.00
C PRO A 125 -39.62 -3.87 -12.15
N PRO A 126 -38.35 -4.21 -11.87
CA PRO A 126 -37.45 -4.74 -12.89
C PRO A 126 -38.00 -6.09 -13.40
N PRO A 127 -37.47 -6.62 -14.52
CA PRO A 127 -37.68 -8.03 -14.88
C PRO A 127 -37.25 -8.96 -13.71
N PRO A 128 -37.80 -10.18 -13.63
CA PRO A 128 -37.36 -11.18 -12.65
C PRO A 128 -36.07 -11.91 -13.11
N PRO A 129 -35.31 -12.53 -12.19
CA PRO A 129 -34.05 -13.18 -12.52
C PRO A 129 -34.24 -14.41 -13.42
N PRO A 130 -33.20 -14.85 -14.15
CA PRO A 130 -33.18 -16.19 -14.74
C PRO A 130 -33.38 -17.24 -13.62
N PRO A 131 -34.05 -18.37 -13.90
CA PRO A 131 -34.60 -19.29 -12.87
C PRO A 131 -33.58 -20.07 -12.03
N HIS A 132 -32.30 -19.73 -12.13
CA HIS A 132 -31.20 -20.30 -11.34
C HIS A 132 -30.38 -19.23 -10.58
N ASP A 133 -30.71 -17.94 -10.69
CA ASP A 133 -30.02 -16.91 -9.90
C ASP A 133 -30.69 -16.71 -8.53
N LEU A 134 -29.88 -16.82 -7.46
CA LEU A 134 -30.29 -16.53 -6.09
C LEU A 134 -30.43 -15.02 -5.81
N SER A 135 -29.98 -14.13 -6.69
CA SER A 135 -30.25 -12.70 -6.56
C SER A 135 -31.72 -12.35 -6.84
N GLN A 136 -32.16 -11.11 -6.58
CA GLN A 136 -33.52 -10.64 -6.89
C GLN A 136 -33.52 -9.20 -7.41
N ALA A 137 -34.72 -8.65 -7.59
CA ALA A 137 -35.02 -7.33 -8.11
C ALA A 137 -34.15 -6.16 -7.60
N ARG A 138 -33.58 -6.17 -6.39
CA ARG A 138 -32.66 -5.08 -5.98
C ARG A 138 -31.26 -5.27 -6.56
N THR A 139 -30.78 -6.50 -6.63
CA THR A 139 -29.53 -6.85 -7.33
C THR A 139 -29.66 -6.58 -8.83
N GLU A 140 -30.75 -7.01 -9.47
CA GLU A 140 -31.01 -6.77 -10.90
C GLU A 140 -31.08 -5.28 -11.23
N ARG A 141 -31.90 -4.52 -10.50
CA ARG A 141 -31.97 -3.05 -10.63
C ARG A 141 -30.61 -2.39 -10.39
N SER A 142 -29.72 -3.00 -9.59
CA SER A 142 -28.37 -2.50 -9.39
C SER A 142 -27.46 -2.77 -10.59
N LEU A 143 -27.56 -3.95 -11.21
CA LEU A 143 -26.90 -4.25 -12.49
C LEU A 143 -27.41 -3.36 -13.63
N GLU A 144 -28.69 -3.01 -13.65
CA GLU A 144 -29.27 -2.11 -14.65
C GLU A 144 -28.66 -0.70 -14.59
N ASN A 145 -28.44 -0.18 -13.38
CA ASN A 145 -28.00 1.20 -13.15
C ASN A 145 -26.47 1.38 -13.09
N PHE A 146 -25.71 0.34 -12.73
CA PHE A 146 -24.25 0.44 -12.46
C PHE A 146 -23.42 -0.46 -13.39
N LYS A 147 -23.55 -0.23 -14.71
CA LYS A 147 -22.87 -0.96 -15.80
C LYS A 147 -21.45 -0.44 -16.07
N ILE A 148 -20.60 -0.43 -15.04
CA ILE A 148 -19.25 0.15 -15.10
C ILE A 148 -18.20 -0.98 -15.02
N ASN A 149 -17.39 -1.13 -16.07
CA ASN A 149 -16.27 -2.08 -16.19
C ASN A 149 -16.58 -3.52 -15.73
N GLN A 150 -17.66 -4.10 -16.26
CA GLN A 150 -18.05 -5.49 -15.98
C GLN A 150 -17.54 -6.47 -17.06
N PRO A 151 -17.13 -7.70 -16.69
CA PRO A 151 -17.20 -8.29 -15.34
C PRO A 151 -15.99 -7.99 -14.43
N GLN A 152 -15.00 -7.19 -14.88
CA GLN A 152 -13.70 -7.01 -14.22
C GLN A 152 -13.82 -6.44 -12.80
N ASP A 153 -14.54 -5.34 -12.62
CA ASP A 153 -14.59 -4.62 -11.33
C ASP A 153 -15.76 -5.09 -10.44
N ARG A 154 -16.06 -6.39 -10.48
CA ARG A 154 -16.98 -7.04 -9.52
C ARG A 154 -16.46 -6.91 -8.09
N MET A 155 -17.38 -6.97 -7.13
CA MET A 155 -17.04 -6.92 -5.70
C MET A 155 -16.08 -8.07 -5.34
N PRO A 156 -14.90 -7.82 -4.73
CA PRO A 156 -13.89 -8.87 -4.54
C PRO A 156 -14.39 -10.06 -3.70
N PRO A 157 -14.00 -11.31 -4.01
CA PRO A 157 -14.44 -12.50 -3.28
C PRO A 157 -14.24 -12.45 -1.75
N PRO A 158 -13.17 -11.85 -1.18
CA PRO A 158 -13.05 -11.72 0.28
C PRO A 158 -14.21 -10.94 0.93
N ILE A 159 -14.83 -9.99 0.21
CA ILE A 159 -16.02 -9.26 0.66
C ILE A 159 -17.25 -10.16 0.67
N VAL A 160 -17.39 -11.03 -0.34
CA VAL A 160 -18.46 -12.04 -0.39
C VAL A 160 -18.31 -13.04 0.77
N ARG A 161 -17.09 -13.53 1.02
CA ARG A 161 -16.78 -14.38 2.19
C ARG A 161 -17.15 -13.69 3.50
N ALA A 162 -16.73 -12.44 3.69
CA ALA A 162 -17.01 -11.66 4.89
C ALA A 162 -18.51 -11.34 5.07
N PHE A 163 -19.28 -11.17 3.99
CA PHE A 163 -20.75 -11.11 4.06
C PHE A 163 -21.35 -12.41 4.60
N GLY A 164 -20.91 -13.57 4.10
CA GLY A 164 -21.36 -14.87 4.62
C GLY A 164 -21.08 -15.05 6.11
N ILE A 165 -19.85 -14.70 6.55
CA ILE A 165 -19.45 -14.74 7.96
C ILE A 165 -20.36 -13.86 8.82
N LEU A 166 -20.53 -12.58 8.45
CA LEU A 166 -21.32 -11.63 9.23
C LEU A 166 -22.81 -11.98 9.27
N LYS A 167 -23.39 -12.46 8.17
CA LYS A 167 -24.82 -12.83 8.12
C LYS A 167 -25.10 -14.13 8.88
N GLY A 168 -24.16 -15.08 8.88
CA GLY A 168 -24.22 -16.25 9.77
C GLY A 168 -24.17 -15.85 11.24
N ALA A 169 -23.23 -14.98 11.62
CA ALA A 169 -23.12 -14.45 12.98
C ALA A 169 -24.38 -13.68 13.41
N ALA A 170 -24.94 -12.85 12.52
CA ALA A 170 -26.17 -12.12 12.75
C ALA A 170 -27.38 -13.06 12.97
N ALA A 171 -27.45 -14.20 12.28
CA ALA A 171 -28.46 -15.22 12.55
C ALA A 171 -28.27 -15.86 13.95
N THR A 172 -27.04 -16.25 14.32
CA THR A 172 -26.77 -16.81 15.66
C THR A 172 -27.18 -15.85 16.78
N VAL A 173 -26.88 -14.55 16.61
CA VAL A 173 -27.19 -13.54 17.61
C VAL A 173 -28.67 -13.20 17.63
N ASN A 174 -29.32 -12.99 16.47
CA ASN A 174 -30.74 -12.62 16.42
C ASN A 174 -31.68 -13.73 16.93
N MET A 175 -31.29 -15.01 16.93
CA MET A 175 -32.07 -16.07 17.61
C MET A 175 -32.25 -15.81 19.12
N LYS A 176 -31.35 -15.04 19.75
CA LYS A 176 -31.47 -14.60 21.15
C LYS A 176 -32.38 -13.37 21.32
N TYR A 177 -32.74 -12.71 20.21
CA TYR A 177 -33.51 -11.47 20.15
C TYR A 177 -34.82 -11.60 19.35
N GLY A 178 -35.29 -12.84 19.11
CA GLY A 178 -36.62 -13.11 18.56
C GLY A 178 -36.68 -13.61 17.10
N LEU A 179 -35.55 -13.86 16.44
CA LEU A 179 -35.56 -14.63 15.19
C LEU A 179 -35.94 -16.09 15.48
N ASP A 180 -36.88 -16.63 14.71
CA ASP A 180 -37.26 -18.05 14.82
C ASP A 180 -36.03 -18.97 14.60
N PRO A 181 -35.77 -19.96 15.48
CA PRO A 181 -34.57 -20.79 15.38
C PRO A 181 -34.44 -21.57 14.07
N LYS A 182 -35.54 -22.09 13.52
CA LYS A 182 -35.53 -22.85 12.26
C LYS A 182 -35.21 -21.97 11.06
N LEU A 183 -35.62 -20.70 11.10
CA LEU A 183 -35.18 -19.69 10.13
C LEU A 183 -33.70 -19.31 10.34
N GLY A 184 -33.27 -19.17 11.60
CA GLY A 184 -31.87 -18.90 11.96
C GLY A 184 -30.90 -19.96 11.45
N GLU A 185 -31.17 -21.25 11.69
CA GLU A 185 -30.37 -22.39 11.22
C GLU A 185 -30.26 -22.46 9.68
N ALA A 186 -31.38 -22.20 8.98
CA ALA A 186 -31.38 -22.14 7.52
C ALA A 186 -30.57 -20.95 6.97
N ILE A 187 -30.65 -19.78 7.61
CA ILE A 187 -29.85 -18.60 7.27
C ILE A 187 -28.36 -18.86 7.55
N GLN A 188 -28.00 -19.46 8.69
CA GLN A 188 -26.62 -19.87 9.00
C GLN A 188 -26.05 -20.81 7.93
N THR A 189 -26.83 -21.80 7.50
CA THR A 189 -26.42 -22.78 6.48
C THR A 189 -26.17 -22.11 5.13
N ALA A 190 -27.10 -21.28 4.66
CA ALA A 190 -26.94 -20.50 3.44
C ALA A 190 -25.77 -19.50 3.52
N ALA A 191 -25.60 -18.83 4.66
CA ALA A 191 -24.51 -17.88 4.88
C ALA A 191 -23.14 -18.58 4.94
N ALA A 192 -23.06 -19.83 5.40
CA ALA A 192 -21.85 -20.65 5.35
C ALA A 192 -21.47 -21.07 3.91
N GLU A 193 -22.45 -21.32 3.03
CA GLU A 193 -22.19 -21.53 1.60
C GLU A 193 -21.64 -20.26 0.94
N VAL A 194 -22.16 -19.07 1.28
CA VAL A 194 -21.59 -17.78 0.86
C VAL A 194 -20.17 -17.57 1.43
N ALA A 195 -19.95 -17.88 2.71
CA ALA A 195 -18.65 -17.75 3.36
C ALA A 195 -17.58 -18.67 2.73
N SER A 196 -17.99 -19.85 2.24
CA SER A 196 -17.14 -20.78 1.49
C SER A 196 -17.06 -20.50 -0.01
N LEU A 197 -17.56 -19.35 -0.46
CA LEU A 197 -17.57 -18.87 -1.86
C LEU A 197 -18.28 -19.78 -2.88
N LYS A 198 -19.02 -20.80 -2.43
CA LYS A 198 -19.80 -21.71 -3.31
C LYS A 198 -20.86 -20.99 -4.13
N LEU A 199 -21.31 -19.83 -3.65
CA LEU A 199 -22.36 -19.01 -4.26
C LEU A 199 -21.83 -17.70 -4.86
N VAL A 200 -20.51 -17.59 -5.10
CA VAL A 200 -19.86 -16.33 -5.54
C VAL A 200 -20.39 -15.78 -6.86
N ASP A 201 -20.85 -16.64 -7.78
CA ASP A 201 -21.43 -16.20 -9.06
C ASP A 201 -22.75 -15.43 -8.91
N HIS A 202 -23.44 -15.58 -7.79
CA HIS A 202 -24.63 -14.80 -7.42
C HIS A 202 -24.31 -13.41 -6.86
N PHE A 203 -23.05 -12.97 -6.91
CA PHE A 203 -22.60 -11.64 -6.52
C PHE A 203 -22.08 -10.84 -7.73
N PRO A 204 -22.93 -10.54 -8.73
CA PRO A 204 -22.50 -9.91 -9.99
C PRO A 204 -22.24 -8.40 -9.88
N LEU A 205 -22.49 -7.78 -8.72
CA LEU A 205 -22.38 -6.34 -8.51
C LEU A 205 -20.94 -5.83 -8.50
N VAL A 206 -20.77 -4.57 -8.92
CA VAL A 206 -19.47 -3.90 -9.04
C VAL A 206 -19.06 -3.11 -7.79
N VAL A 207 -17.76 -2.83 -7.69
CA VAL A 207 -17.20 -1.82 -6.77
C VAL A 207 -17.85 -0.45 -7.01
N TRP A 208 -18.11 -0.09 -8.27
CA TRP A 208 -18.66 1.20 -8.70
C TRP A 208 -20.19 1.32 -8.52
N GLN A 209 -20.68 0.93 -7.35
CA GLN A 209 -22.08 0.99 -6.93
C GLN A 209 -22.32 2.18 -5.97
N THR A 210 -23.45 2.20 -5.26
CA THR A 210 -23.66 3.14 -4.13
C THR A 210 -22.50 3.10 -3.13
N GLY A 211 -21.99 4.28 -2.79
CA GLY A 211 -20.82 4.46 -1.94
C GLY A 211 -20.93 3.94 -0.51
N SER A 212 -22.15 3.63 -0.05
CA SER A 212 -22.41 2.96 1.23
C SER A 212 -22.21 1.43 1.19
N GLY A 213 -22.12 0.83 -0.01
CA GLY A 213 -22.14 -0.62 -0.19
C GLY A 213 -23.51 -1.28 0.01
N THR A 214 -24.58 -0.48 0.15
CA THR A 214 -25.97 -0.95 0.36
C THR A 214 -26.44 -1.99 -0.67
N GLN A 215 -26.02 -1.87 -1.93
CA GLN A 215 -26.46 -2.77 -2.99
C GLN A 215 -25.83 -4.18 -2.83
N SER A 216 -24.53 -4.30 -2.50
CA SER A 216 -23.94 -5.58 -2.08
C SER A 216 -24.55 -6.14 -0.79
N ASN A 217 -24.92 -5.30 0.19
CA ASN A 217 -25.64 -5.79 1.38
C ASN A 217 -27.00 -6.40 0.98
N MET A 218 -27.75 -5.73 0.10
CA MET A 218 -29.00 -6.28 -0.41
C MET A 218 -28.82 -7.55 -1.24
N ASN A 219 -27.77 -7.63 -2.05
CA ASN A 219 -27.42 -8.83 -2.81
C ASN A 219 -27.10 -10.02 -1.90
N ALA A 220 -26.31 -9.81 -0.83
CA ALA A 220 -26.08 -10.83 0.19
C ALA A 220 -27.39 -11.26 0.90
N ASN A 221 -28.23 -10.29 1.26
CA ASN A 221 -29.54 -10.57 1.87
C ASN A 221 -30.47 -11.37 0.95
N GLU A 222 -30.53 -11.03 -0.34
CA GLU A 222 -31.36 -11.69 -1.35
C GLU A 222 -30.87 -13.13 -1.62
N VAL A 223 -29.57 -13.33 -1.79
CA VAL A 223 -28.96 -14.66 -2.02
C VAL A 223 -29.16 -15.59 -0.82
N ILE A 224 -28.86 -15.11 0.39
CA ILE A 224 -29.01 -15.91 1.62
C ILE A 224 -30.49 -16.16 1.92
N SER A 225 -31.39 -15.20 1.66
CA SER A 225 -32.85 -15.39 1.77
C SER A 225 -33.34 -16.48 0.82
N ASN A 226 -33.04 -16.39 -0.47
CA ASN A 226 -33.46 -17.39 -1.45
C ASN A 226 -32.90 -18.78 -1.12
N ARG A 227 -31.62 -18.88 -0.76
CA ARG A 227 -31.00 -20.15 -0.44
C ARG A 227 -31.56 -20.77 0.84
N ALA A 228 -31.83 -19.98 1.87
CA ALA A 228 -32.51 -20.45 3.07
C ALA A 228 -33.97 -20.85 2.81
N ILE A 229 -34.64 -20.26 1.82
CA ILE A 229 -35.98 -20.69 1.36
C ILE A 229 -35.90 -22.06 0.67
N GLU A 230 -34.93 -22.30 -0.21
CA GLU A 230 -34.71 -23.61 -0.86
C GLU A 230 -34.46 -24.72 0.18
N LEU A 231 -33.56 -24.46 1.15
CA LEU A 231 -33.23 -25.39 2.23
C LEU A 231 -34.44 -25.74 3.12
N LEU A 232 -35.47 -24.88 3.13
CA LEU A 232 -36.74 -25.07 3.84
C LEU A 232 -37.87 -25.59 2.93
N GLY A 233 -37.59 -25.93 1.67
CA GLY A 233 -38.55 -26.47 0.71
C GLY A 233 -39.54 -25.44 0.14
N GLY A 234 -39.26 -24.15 0.27
CA GLY A 234 -40.10 -23.07 -0.25
C GLY A 234 -39.71 -22.63 -1.67
N THR A 235 -40.45 -21.65 -2.21
CA THR A 235 -40.23 -21.12 -3.57
C THR A 235 -39.32 -19.88 -3.53
N MET A 236 -38.23 -19.89 -4.30
CA MET A 236 -37.37 -18.71 -4.49
C MET A 236 -38.17 -17.47 -4.94
N GLY A 237 -37.68 -16.27 -4.59
CA GLY A 237 -38.32 -14.99 -4.88
C GLY A 237 -39.56 -14.67 -4.03
N SER A 238 -40.20 -15.67 -3.41
CA SER A 238 -41.40 -15.48 -2.57
C SER A 238 -41.14 -14.71 -1.27
N LYS A 239 -39.87 -14.68 -0.82
CA LYS A 239 -39.41 -14.13 0.47
C LYS A 239 -40.10 -14.78 1.68
N LYS A 240 -40.60 -16.02 1.52
CA LYS A 240 -41.24 -16.83 2.56
C LYS A 240 -40.64 -18.24 2.57
N PRO A 241 -40.28 -18.79 3.74
CA PRO A 241 -40.45 -18.19 5.07
C PRO A 241 -39.37 -17.16 5.46
N VAL A 242 -38.28 -17.01 4.70
CA VAL A 242 -37.16 -16.11 5.05
C VAL A 242 -37.24 -14.78 4.28
N HIS A 243 -37.56 -13.67 4.96
CA HIS A 243 -37.54 -12.33 4.35
C HIS A 243 -36.12 -11.72 4.37
N PRO A 244 -35.61 -11.16 3.26
CA PRO A 244 -34.24 -10.66 3.16
C PRO A 244 -33.94 -9.44 4.05
N ASN A 245 -34.96 -8.64 4.39
CA ASN A 245 -34.78 -7.55 5.36
C ASN A 245 -35.03 -8.09 6.78
N ASP A 246 -36.25 -8.54 7.03
CA ASP A 246 -36.80 -8.73 8.38
C ASP A 246 -36.13 -9.89 9.14
N HIS A 247 -35.56 -10.87 8.43
CA HIS A 247 -34.84 -12.00 9.01
C HIS A 247 -33.33 -11.93 8.73
N VAL A 248 -32.91 -11.78 7.46
CA VAL A 248 -31.47 -11.81 7.08
C VAL A 248 -30.73 -10.50 7.40
N ASN A 249 -31.45 -9.38 7.49
CA ASN A 249 -30.91 -8.07 7.88
C ASN A 249 -31.52 -7.58 9.22
N MET A 250 -32.01 -8.50 10.05
CA MET A 250 -32.58 -8.20 11.37
C MET A 250 -31.54 -7.49 12.26
N SER A 251 -31.97 -6.46 12.97
CA SER A 251 -31.15 -5.66 13.91
C SER A 251 -29.97 -4.90 13.27
N ALA A 252 -29.94 -4.78 11.94
CA ALA A 252 -28.81 -4.24 11.16
C ALA A 252 -29.23 -3.17 10.15
N SER A 253 -28.26 -2.38 9.69
CA SER A 253 -28.38 -1.42 8.58
C SER A 253 -27.34 -1.74 7.50
N SER A 254 -27.52 -1.27 6.27
CA SER A 254 -26.42 -1.32 5.29
C SER A 254 -25.21 -0.51 5.74
N ASN A 255 -25.45 0.61 6.44
CA ASN A 255 -24.42 1.56 6.83
C ASN A 255 -23.43 0.96 7.84
N ASP A 256 -23.89 0.11 8.77
CA ASP A 256 -23.03 -0.60 9.72
C ASP A 256 -22.62 -2.02 9.28
N THR A 257 -23.43 -2.68 8.43
CA THR A 257 -23.07 -3.99 7.84
C THR A 257 -21.85 -3.87 6.93
N PHE A 258 -21.86 -2.98 5.92
CA PHE A 258 -20.76 -2.94 4.94
C PHE A 258 -19.38 -2.65 5.55
N PRO A 259 -19.18 -1.65 6.45
CA PRO A 259 -17.88 -1.45 7.08
C PRO A 259 -17.47 -2.59 8.03
N THR A 260 -18.43 -3.29 8.65
CA THR A 260 -18.15 -4.53 9.38
C THR A 260 -17.60 -5.62 8.44
N VAL A 261 -18.19 -5.79 7.26
CA VAL A 261 -17.68 -6.70 6.20
C VAL A 261 -16.29 -6.27 5.71
N MET A 262 -16.04 -4.98 5.52
CA MET A 262 -14.72 -4.46 5.14
C MET A 262 -13.65 -4.85 6.16
N HIS A 263 -13.95 -4.67 7.45
CA HIS A 263 -13.02 -4.94 8.55
C HIS A 263 -12.77 -6.45 8.72
N ILE A 264 -13.81 -7.28 8.62
CA ILE A 264 -13.67 -8.75 8.60
C ILE A 264 -12.78 -9.19 7.44
N ALA A 265 -13.04 -8.72 6.21
CA ALA A 265 -12.22 -9.07 5.04
C ALA A 265 -10.76 -8.61 5.19
N ALA A 266 -10.53 -7.40 5.69
CA ALA A 266 -9.18 -6.86 5.89
C ALA A 266 -8.36 -7.68 6.90
N VAL A 267 -8.95 -8.04 8.05
CA VAL A 267 -8.27 -8.86 9.08
C VAL A 267 -7.93 -10.25 8.54
N LEU A 268 -8.89 -10.92 7.88
CA LEU A 268 -8.67 -12.27 7.33
C LEU A 268 -7.55 -12.27 6.26
N GLU A 269 -7.52 -11.28 5.37
CA GLU A 269 -6.50 -11.20 4.32
C GLU A 269 -5.12 -10.81 4.88
N PHE A 270 -5.06 -10.04 5.97
CA PHE A 270 -3.81 -9.77 6.68
C PHE A 270 -3.28 -11.03 7.38
N GLU A 271 -4.10 -11.71 8.18
CA GLU A 271 -3.64 -12.80 9.07
C GLU A 271 -3.56 -14.17 8.38
N GLU A 272 -4.42 -14.48 7.41
CA GLU A 272 -4.46 -15.78 6.73
C GLU A 272 -3.62 -15.86 5.46
N GLN A 273 -3.24 -14.71 4.86
CA GLN A 273 -2.56 -14.66 3.55
C GLN A 273 -1.28 -13.81 3.58
N LEU A 274 -1.39 -12.53 3.93
CA LEU A 274 -0.30 -11.56 3.77
C LEU A 274 0.85 -11.77 4.77
N LEU A 275 0.54 -11.87 6.06
CA LEU A 275 1.55 -12.08 7.11
C LEU A 275 2.30 -13.42 6.95
N PRO A 276 1.63 -14.56 6.67
CA PRO A 276 2.32 -15.81 6.32
C PRO A 276 3.26 -15.67 5.11
N SER A 277 2.81 -15.02 4.02
CA SER A 277 3.65 -14.84 2.83
C SER A 277 4.85 -13.93 3.08
N LEU A 278 4.68 -12.85 3.84
CA LEU A 278 5.76 -11.93 4.20
C LEU A 278 6.81 -12.64 5.07
N THR A 279 6.35 -13.44 6.04
CA THR A 279 7.21 -14.23 6.93
C THR A 279 8.01 -15.26 6.14
N ALA A 280 7.37 -16.01 5.24
CA ALA A 280 8.05 -16.99 4.40
C ALA A 280 9.14 -16.35 3.50
N LEU A 281 8.90 -15.15 2.95
CA LEU A 281 9.90 -14.42 2.17
C LEU A 281 11.05 -13.90 3.05
N ARG A 282 10.74 -13.37 4.24
CA ARG A 282 11.74 -12.95 5.25
C ARG A 282 12.65 -14.13 5.61
N ASP A 283 12.08 -15.29 5.89
CA ASP A 283 12.82 -16.50 6.26
C ASP A 283 13.70 -17.02 5.10
N ALA A 284 13.25 -16.89 3.85
CA ALA A 284 14.05 -17.24 2.67
C ALA A 284 15.24 -16.27 2.47
N LEU A 285 15.05 -14.97 2.70
CA LEU A 285 16.13 -14.00 2.67
C LEU A 285 17.11 -14.18 3.85
N GLU A 286 16.65 -14.63 5.02
CA GLU A 286 17.55 -14.96 6.15
C GLU A 286 18.39 -16.21 5.85
N ARG A 287 17.81 -17.24 5.21
CA ARG A 287 18.60 -18.39 4.72
C ARG A 287 19.70 -17.94 3.75
N LYS A 288 19.43 -16.96 2.88
CA LYS A 288 20.45 -16.38 1.99
C LYS A 288 21.45 -15.46 2.71
N ARG A 289 21.01 -14.68 3.72
CA ARG A 289 21.89 -13.89 4.60
C ARG A 289 22.96 -14.78 5.24
N ALA A 290 22.53 -15.90 5.83
CA ALA A 290 23.43 -16.88 6.45
C ALA A 290 24.38 -17.54 5.43
N SER A 291 23.88 -17.99 4.26
CA SER A 291 24.76 -18.59 3.24
C SER A 291 25.80 -17.61 2.68
N PHE A 292 25.47 -16.31 2.65
CA PHE A 292 26.34 -15.26 2.09
C PHE A 292 27.19 -14.52 3.14
N GLU A 293 27.16 -14.95 4.41
CA GLU A 293 27.79 -14.25 5.54
C GLU A 293 29.31 -14.04 5.37
N HIS A 294 29.98 -14.96 4.69
CA HIS A 294 31.43 -14.95 4.46
C HIS A 294 31.86 -14.27 3.14
N ILE A 295 30.92 -13.96 2.24
CA ILE A 295 31.24 -13.50 0.88
C ILE A 295 31.47 -11.98 0.88
N ILE A 296 32.73 -11.56 0.95
CA ILE A 296 33.14 -10.15 0.95
C ILE A 296 33.01 -9.55 -0.46
N LYS A 297 32.32 -8.41 -0.57
CA LYS A 297 32.10 -7.63 -1.78
C LYS A 297 32.45 -6.15 -1.58
N ILE A 298 32.55 -5.41 -2.67
CA ILE A 298 32.63 -3.94 -2.64
C ILE A 298 31.22 -3.37 -2.41
N GLY A 299 31.08 -2.54 -1.38
CA GLY A 299 29.87 -1.77 -1.15
C GLY A 299 29.70 -0.66 -2.17
N ARG A 300 28.48 -0.13 -2.32
CA ARG A 300 28.23 1.02 -3.20
C ARG A 300 27.37 2.09 -2.53
N THR A 301 27.84 3.33 -2.61
CA THR A 301 27.08 4.53 -2.24
C THR A 301 27.04 5.46 -3.44
N HIS A 302 25.88 6.07 -3.72
CA HIS A 302 25.67 6.85 -4.95
C HIS A 302 26.00 6.08 -6.26
N LEU A 303 25.89 4.74 -6.23
CA LEU A 303 26.32 3.78 -7.25
C LEU A 303 27.84 3.68 -7.52
N GLN A 304 28.66 4.48 -6.82
CA GLN A 304 30.11 4.40 -6.87
C GLN A 304 30.64 3.33 -5.90
N ASP A 305 31.81 2.75 -6.20
CA ASP A 305 32.55 1.88 -5.29
C ASP A 305 32.77 2.56 -3.92
N ALA A 306 32.57 1.79 -2.85
CA ALA A 306 32.80 2.18 -1.46
C ALA A 306 33.61 1.09 -0.72
N THR A 307 33.71 1.19 0.61
CA THR A 307 34.39 0.19 1.45
C THR A 307 33.72 -1.20 1.36
N PRO A 308 34.44 -2.29 1.68
CA PRO A 308 33.87 -3.63 1.68
C PRO A 308 32.74 -3.83 2.71
N LEU A 309 31.86 -4.78 2.40
CA LEU A 309 30.95 -5.45 3.32
C LEU A 309 30.73 -6.89 2.83
N THR A 310 30.08 -7.76 3.61
CA THR A 310 29.66 -9.08 3.09
C THR A 310 28.28 -9.04 2.45
N LEU A 311 28.01 -9.92 1.49
CA LEU A 311 26.66 -10.10 0.96
C LEU A 311 25.66 -10.47 2.07
N GLY A 312 26.09 -11.20 3.11
CA GLY A 312 25.28 -11.43 4.31
C GLY A 312 24.96 -10.16 5.09
N GLN A 313 25.90 -9.21 5.22
CA GLN A 313 25.61 -7.88 5.80
C GLN A 313 24.59 -7.11 4.94
N GLU A 314 24.71 -7.14 3.61
CA GLU A 314 23.76 -6.50 2.68
C GLU A 314 22.35 -7.11 2.81
N PHE A 315 22.24 -8.44 2.78
CA PHE A 315 20.97 -9.16 2.93
C PHE A 315 20.34 -9.01 4.31
N SER A 316 21.14 -8.76 5.36
CA SER A 316 20.60 -8.48 6.71
C SER A 316 19.76 -7.20 6.74
N GLY A 317 20.08 -6.22 5.88
CA GLY A 317 19.26 -5.04 5.66
C GLY A 317 17.88 -5.41 5.10
N TYR A 318 17.83 -6.28 4.10
CA TYR A 318 16.57 -6.75 3.49
C TYR A 318 15.70 -7.52 4.50
N VAL A 319 16.31 -8.44 5.25
CA VAL A 319 15.65 -9.20 6.33
C VAL A 319 15.10 -8.26 7.40
N THR A 320 15.86 -7.23 7.78
CA THR A 320 15.45 -6.22 8.77
C THR A 320 14.29 -5.36 8.24
N GLN A 321 14.30 -4.97 6.96
CA GLN A 321 13.20 -4.24 6.33
C GLN A 321 11.89 -5.05 6.33
N LEU A 322 11.94 -6.35 6.00
CA LEU A 322 10.75 -7.21 6.03
C LEU A 322 10.30 -7.51 7.46
N THR A 323 11.22 -7.74 8.39
CA THR A 323 10.90 -7.96 9.81
C THR A 323 10.19 -6.74 10.42
N HIS A 324 10.68 -5.52 10.19
CA HIS A 324 9.96 -4.30 10.57
C HIS A 324 8.63 -4.12 9.84
N SER A 325 8.44 -4.72 8.66
CA SER A 325 7.19 -4.66 7.92
C SER A 325 6.13 -5.62 8.47
N ILE A 326 6.52 -6.75 9.06
CA ILE A 326 5.63 -7.63 9.84
C ILE A 326 5.03 -6.82 11.00
N THR A 327 5.86 -6.23 11.86
CA THR A 327 5.41 -5.41 13.01
C THR A 327 4.57 -4.20 12.62
N ARG A 328 4.79 -3.62 11.44
CA ARG A 328 3.94 -2.56 10.88
C ARG A 328 2.55 -3.05 10.48
N LEU A 329 2.44 -4.21 9.83
CA LEU A 329 1.14 -4.78 9.48
C LEU A 329 0.38 -5.24 10.72
N GLU A 330 1.07 -5.85 11.69
CA GLU A 330 0.51 -6.24 12.98
C GLU A 330 -0.05 -5.04 13.75
N SER A 331 0.60 -3.86 13.69
CA SER A 331 0.12 -2.66 14.39
C SER A 331 -1.16 -2.04 13.80
N ALA A 332 -1.57 -2.43 12.59
CA ALA A 332 -2.85 -2.04 12.01
C ALA A 332 -4.02 -2.91 12.52
N LEU A 333 -3.76 -4.17 12.87
CA LEU A 333 -4.81 -5.13 13.27
C LEU A 333 -5.69 -4.65 14.45
N PRO A 334 -5.17 -4.02 15.53
CA PRO A 334 -6.02 -3.54 16.64
C PRO A 334 -7.16 -2.61 16.22
N HIS A 335 -6.96 -1.80 15.17
CA HIS A 335 -7.99 -0.89 14.65
C HIS A 335 -8.90 -1.57 13.61
N LEU A 336 -8.34 -2.45 12.76
CA LEU A 336 -9.14 -3.26 11.82
C LEU A 336 -10.09 -4.22 12.54
N ARG A 337 -9.74 -4.67 13.75
CA ARG A 337 -10.57 -5.57 14.57
C ARG A 337 -11.78 -4.90 15.24
N LEU A 338 -11.91 -3.57 15.14
CA LEU A 338 -13.06 -2.81 15.64
C LEU A 338 -14.22 -2.84 14.63
N LEU A 339 -15.36 -3.41 15.02
CA LEU A 339 -16.52 -3.62 14.14
C LEU A 339 -17.61 -2.57 14.34
N ALA A 340 -18.17 -2.06 13.24
CA ALA A 340 -19.20 -1.02 13.23
C ALA A 340 -20.62 -1.53 13.60
N GLN A 341 -20.87 -2.84 13.52
CA GLN A 341 -22.20 -3.42 13.71
C GLN A 341 -22.84 -2.99 15.04
N GLY A 342 -24.12 -2.63 14.98
CA GLY A 342 -24.87 -2.02 16.07
C GLY A 342 -24.86 -0.49 16.03
N GLY A 343 -24.10 0.15 15.14
CA GLY A 343 -24.25 1.58 14.83
C GLY A 343 -25.52 1.90 14.04
N THR A 344 -26.09 0.92 13.34
CA THR A 344 -27.28 1.02 12.48
C THR A 344 -27.20 2.15 11.42
N ALA A 345 -28.10 3.13 11.43
CA ALA A 345 -28.20 4.14 10.38
C ALA A 345 -27.12 5.22 10.45
N VAL A 346 -26.84 5.74 11.67
CA VAL A 346 -26.06 6.97 11.90
C VAL A 346 -25.17 6.91 13.16
N GLY A 347 -24.99 5.72 13.75
CA GLY A 347 -24.13 5.50 14.92
C GLY A 347 -24.88 5.39 16.26
N THR A 348 -26.18 5.72 16.30
CA THR A 348 -26.99 5.73 17.53
C THR A 348 -27.50 4.36 17.98
N GLY A 349 -27.43 3.33 17.13
CA GLY A 349 -28.04 2.01 17.41
C GLY A 349 -29.57 1.99 17.39
N LEU A 350 -30.23 2.99 16.79
CA LEU A 350 -31.68 2.99 16.60
C LEU A 350 -32.13 1.74 15.84
N ASN A 351 -33.12 1.02 16.37
CA ASN A 351 -33.64 -0.26 15.86
C ASN A 351 -32.64 -1.44 15.93
N THR A 352 -31.70 -1.44 16.90
CA THR A 352 -30.98 -2.64 17.36
C THR A 352 -31.19 -2.87 18.87
N PHE A 353 -30.64 -3.96 19.41
CA PHE A 353 -30.78 -4.31 20.83
C PHE A 353 -29.52 -4.03 21.65
N THR A 354 -29.69 -3.70 22.93
CA THR A 354 -28.57 -3.62 23.89
C THR A 354 -27.84 -4.96 23.98
N GLY A 355 -26.50 -4.94 23.89
CA GLY A 355 -25.67 -6.15 23.86
C GLY A 355 -25.51 -6.78 22.47
N PHE A 356 -26.27 -6.35 21.46
CA PHE A 356 -26.18 -6.91 20.10
C PHE A 356 -24.81 -6.64 19.45
N ALA A 357 -24.29 -5.43 19.63
CA ALA A 357 -23.03 -4.98 19.03
C ALA A 357 -21.83 -5.79 19.54
N GLU A 358 -21.84 -6.11 20.83
CA GLU A 358 -20.86 -6.95 21.53
C GLU A 358 -21.03 -8.43 21.16
N ALA A 359 -22.27 -8.92 21.12
CA ALA A 359 -22.60 -10.30 20.78
C ALA A 359 -22.21 -10.65 19.33
N ILE A 360 -22.39 -9.72 18.37
CA ILE A 360 -21.91 -9.91 16.99
C ILE A 360 -20.39 -10.02 16.95
N ALA A 361 -19.65 -9.11 17.61
CA ALA A 361 -18.19 -9.15 17.57
C ALA A 361 -17.64 -10.44 18.19
N ALA A 362 -18.22 -10.91 19.29
CA ALA A 362 -17.88 -12.19 19.91
C ALA A 362 -18.20 -13.39 19.00
N GLU A 363 -19.35 -13.38 18.32
CA GLU A 363 -19.75 -14.47 17.42
C GLU A 363 -18.93 -14.49 16.11
N VAL A 364 -18.63 -13.34 15.52
CA VAL A 364 -17.70 -13.22 14.38
C VAL A 364 -16.32 -13.73 14.78
N SER A 365 -15.86 -13.42 16.01
CA SER A 365 -14.59 -13.97 16.52
C SER A 365 -14.64 -15.49 16.63
N ARG A 366 -15.72 -16.04 17.21
CA ARG A 366 -15.93 -17.50 17.34
C ARG A 366 -16.02 -18.21 15.99
N MET A 367 -16.63 -17.59 14.98
CA MET A 367 -16.80 -18.16 13.65
C MET A 367 -15.52 -18.10 12.79
N THR A 368 -14.63 -17.15 13.04
CA THR A 368 -13.41 -16.93 12.24
C THR A 368 -12.15 -17.47 12.90
N GLY A 369 -12.11 -17.59 14.23
CA GLY A 369 -10.90 -17.89 15.00
C GLY A 369 -10.00 -16.68 15.27
N HIS A 370 -10.30 -15.52 14.66
CA HIS A 370 -9.56 -14.26 14.82
C HIS A 370 -10.30 -13.34 15.81
N SER A 371 -9.58 -12.48 16.53
CA SER A 371 -10.19 -11.64 17.57
C SER A 371 -10.83 -10.37 16.99
N PHE A 372 -12.12 -10.14 17.25
CA PHE A 372 -12.84 -8.91 16.90
C PHE A 372 -13.58 -8.33 18.12
N THR A 373 -13.69 -7.01 18.18
CA THR A 373 -14.44 -6.30 19.23
C THR A 373 -15.35 -5.24 18.61
N THR A 374 -16.37 -4.79 19.35
CA THR A 374 -17.25 -3.74 18.84
C THR A 374 -16.56 -2.38 18.92
N ALA A 375 -16.69 -1.53 17.90
CA ALA A 375 -16.05 -0.22 17.87
C ALA A 375 -16.59 0.67 19.02
N PRO A 376 -15.73 1.31 19.84
CA PRO A 376 -16.16 2.05 21.02
C PRO A 376 -16.90 3.35 20.68
N ASN A 377 -16.69 3.88 19.47
CA ASN A 377 -17.46 4.99 18.91
C ASN A 377 -18.06 4.56 17.56
N LYS A 378 -19.39 4.47 17.49
CA LYS A 378 -20.10 4.06 16.26
C LYS A 378 -20.30 5.20 15.26
N PHE A 379 -20.09 6.46 15.65
CA PHE A 379 -20.12 7.58 14.72
C PHE A 379 -18.84 7.61 13.88
N GLU A 380 -17.68 7.45 14.53
CA GLU A 380 -16.37 7.35 13.86
C GLU A 380 -16.33 6.20 12.84
N ALA A 381 -16.66 4.98 13.26
CA ALA A 381 -16.65 3.78 12.41
C ALA A 381 -17.66 3.79 11.22
N LEU A 382 -18.51 4.81 11.11
CA LEU A 382 -19.43 5.04 9.98
C LEU A 382 -19.00 6.25 9.14
N ALA A 383 -18.65 7.36 9.80
CA ALA A 383 -18.26 8.63 9.21
C ALA A 383 -16.85 8.62 8.60
N ALA A 384 -15.96 7.78 9.11
CA ALA A 384 -14.56 7.66 8.72
C ALA A 384 -14.15 6.19 8.51
N HIS A 385 -13.01 5.98 7.85
CA HIS A 385 -12.42 4.65 7.62
C HIS A 385 -10.92 4.66 7.86
N ASP A 386 -10.51 5.39 8.90
CA ASP A 386 -9.10 5.72 9.15
C ASP A 386 -8.26 4.47 9.44
N ALA A 387 -8.87 3.43 10.02
CA ALA A 387 -8.25 2.11 10.17
C ALA A 387 -7.83 1.49 8.82
N ILE A 388 -8.64 1.63 7.76
CA ILE A 388 -8.36 1.13 6.42
C ILE A 388 -7.27 1.98 5.73
N VAL A 389 -7.31 3.31 5.92
CA VAL A 389 -6.29 4.23 5.40
C VAL A 389 -4.93 3.99 6.06
N ALA A 390 -4.91 3.81 7.38
CA ALA A 390 -3.71 3.49 8.15
C ALA A 390 -3.14 2.11 7.79
N ALA A 391 -4.00 1.09 7.65
CA ALA A 391 -3.59 -0.25 7.23
C ALA A 391 -2.96 -0.27 5.83
N HIS A 392 -3.56 0.44 4.87
CA HIS A 392 -2.99 0.56 3.52
C HIS A 392 -1.67 1.36 3.52
N GLY A 393 -1.53 2.36 4.41
CA GLY A 393 -0.25 3.00 4.71
C GLY A 393 0.87 2.02 5.06
N GLN A 394 0.57 0.92 5.76
CA GLN A 394 1.55 -0.13 6.06
C GLN A 394 1.84 -1.03 4.83
N LEU A 395 0.83 -1.35 4.01
CA LEU A 395 1.03 -2.04 2.71
C LEU A 395 1.95 -1.23 1.79
N ASN A 396 1.76 0.09 1.75
CA ASN A 396 2.60 1.04 1.02
C ASN A 396 4.06 1.04 1.55
N THR A 397 4.27 0.98 2.88
CA THR A 397 5.62 0.88 3.49
C THR A 397 6.29 -0.49 3.28
N LEU A 398 5.51 -1.57 3.18
CA LEU A 398 6.03 -2.86 2.72
C LEU A 398 6.43 -2.78 1.23
N ALA A 399 5.60 -2.18 0.38
CA ALA A 399 5.88 -2.05 -1.05
C ALA A 399 7.14 -1.21 -1.35
N THR A 400 7.43 -0.14 -0.60
CA THR A 400 8.72 0.59 -0.76
C THR A 400 9.92 -0.28 -0.38
N SER A 401 9.76 -1.14 0.63
CA SER A 401 10.80 -2.08 1.06
C SER A 401 11.05 -3.17 0.01
N LEU A 402 9.98 -3.82 -0.47
CA LEU A 402 10.06 -4.83 -1.54
C LEU A 402 10.63 -4.25 -2.84
N PHE A 403 10.23 -3.03 -3.22
CA PHE A 403 10.76 -2.34 -4.40
C PHE A 403 12.28 -2.16 -4.28
N LYS A 404 12.80 -1.72 -3.13
CA LYS A 404 14.25 -1.59 -2.89
C LYS A 404 14.97 -2.94 -3.00
N ILE A 405 14.44 -3.99 -2.37
CA ILE A 405 15.04 -5.34 -2.38
C ILE A 405 15.09 -5.91 -3.81
N ALA A 406 13.98 -5.81 -4.56
CA ALA A 406 13.90 -6.30 -5.94
C ALA A 406 14.78 -5.48 -6.91
N GLN A 407 14.87 -4.15 -6.72
CA GLN A 407 15.77 -3.28 -7.50
C GLN A 407 17.25 -3.60 -7.27
N ASP A 408 17.68 -3.81 -6.02
CA ASP A 408 19.06 -4.17 -5.70
C ASP A 408 19.43 -5.52 -6.34
N ILE A 409 18.63 -6.56 -6.09
CA ILE A 409 18.86 -7.90 -6.64
C ILE A 409 18.87 -7.86 -8.18
N ARG A 410 18.05 -7.01 -8.81
CA ARG A 410 18.07 -6.79 -10.27
C ARG A 410 19.37 -6.14 -10.77
N LEU A 411 19.96 -5.21 -10.00
CA LEU A 411 21.24 -4.59 -10.34
C LEU A 411 22.42 -5.53 -10.09
N LEU A 412 22.43 -6.24 -8.97
CA LEU A 412 23.46 -7.22 -8.61
C LEU A 412 23.50 -8.40 -9.59
N GLY A 413 22.34 -8.84 -10.08
CA GLY A 413 22.19 -9.84 -11.14
C GLY A 413 22.38 -9.33 -12.57
N SER A 414 22.75 -8.06 -12.78
CA SER A 414 22.96 -7.52 -14.13
C SER A 414 24.21 -8.12 -14.80
N GLY A 415 24.07 -8.66 -16.01
CA GLY A 415 25.14 -9.43 -16.65
C GLY A 415 24.78 -9.96 -18.05
N PRO A 416 25.41 -11.04 -18.54
CA PRO A 416 26.44 -11.83 -17.86
C PRO A 416 27.86 -11.23 -17.93
N ARG A 417 28.10 -10.20 -18.76
CA ARG A 417 29.46 -9.63 -18.97
C ARG A 417 29.58 -8.11 -18.87
N CYS A 418 28.48 -7.38 -19.00
CA CYS A 418 28.48 -5.89 -19.08
C CYS A 418 27.66 -5.24 -17.96
N GLY A 419 27.60 -5.90 -16.79
CA GLY A 419 26.95 -5.42 -15.58
C GLY A 419 27.78 -5.77 -14.33
N LEU A 420 27.14 -5.74 -13.17
CA LEU A 420 27.81 -6.08 -11.91
C LEU A 420 28.16 -7.58 -11.88
N GLY A 421 27.16 -8.45 -12.06
CA GLY A 421 27.31 -9.90 -12.07
C GLY A 421 27.68 -10.51 -10.72
N GLU A 422 27.27 -9.89 -9.61
CA GLU A 422 27.54 -10.38 -8.25
C GLU A 422 26.59 -11.52 -7.85
N LEU A 423 25.38 -11.56 -8.40
CA LEU A 423 24.39 -12.61 -8.17
C LEU A 423 24.04 -13.36 -9.46
N LYS A 424 23.77 -14.66 -9.34
CA LYS A 424 23.19 -15.51 -10.39
C LYS A 424 21.72 -15.74 -10.05
N LEU A 425 20.84 -15.30 -10.95
CA LEU A 425 19.40 -15.47 -10.81
C LEU A 425 18.95 -16.81 -11.44
N PRO A 426 17.95 -17.52 -10.89
CA PRO A 426 17.37 -18.69 -11.53
C PRO A 426 16.81 -18.40 -12.94
N GLU A 427 17.10 -19.27 -13.91
CA GLU A 427 16.54 -19.20 -15.26
C GLU A 427 15.22 -19.99 -15.32
N ASN A 428 14.13 -19.36 -14.86
CA ASN A 428 12.78 -19.95 -14.90
C ASN A 428 12.19 -19.97 -16.32
N GLU A 429 12.47 -18.92 -17.10
CA GLU A 429 11.99 -18.73 -18.47
C GLU A 429 13.19 -18.50 -19.42
N PRO A 430 13.19 -19.04 -20.66
CA PRO A 430 14.26 -18.77 -21.63
C PRO A 430 14.36 -17.28 -21.97
N GLY A 431 15.41 -16.61 -21.48
CA GLY A 431 15.46 -15.14 -21.49
C GLY A 431 15.57 -14.49 -22.89
N SER A 432 15.95 -15.26 -23.91
CA SER A 432 15.59 -15.05 -25.32
C SER A 432 16.03 -16.25 -26.17
N SER A 433 15.25 -16.64 -27.17
CA SER A 433 15.56 -17.74 -28.10
C SER A 433 16.83 -17.52 -28.95
N ILE A 434 17.38 -16.30 -28.99
CA ILE A 434 18.58 -15.94 -29.77
C ILE A 434 19.80 -15.55 -28.90
N MET A 435 19.67 -15.54 -27.55
CA MET A 435 20.76 -15.10 -26.65
C MET A 435 21.02 -16.11 -25.51
N PRO A 436 21.78 -17.20 -25.77
CA PRO A 436 22.16 -18.16 -24.74
C PRO A 436 22.88 -17.51 -23.55
N GLY A 437 22.51 -17.90 -22.33
CA GLY A 437 23.10 -17.37 -21.10
C GLY A 437 22.66 -15.95 -20.71
N LYS A 438 21.60 -15.42 -21.32
CA LYS A 438 20.95 -14.17 -20.91
C LYS A 438 19.71 -14.47 -20.05
N VAL A 439 19.88 -14.55 -18.74
CA VAL A 439 18.76 -14.64 -17.79
C VAL A 439 18.16 -13.25 -17.58
N ASN A 440 16.83 -13.12 -17.72
CA ASN A 440 16.12 -11.88 -17.40
C ASN A 440 15.65 -11.90 -15.93
N PRO A 441 15.66 -10.76 -15.22
CA PRO A 441 15.24 -10.66 -13.82
C PRO A 441 13.71 -10.53 -13.68
N THR A 442 12.95 -11.41 -14.35
CA THR A 442 11.48 -11.35 -14.54
C THR A 442 10.70 -11.22 -13.22
N GLN A 443 11.13 -11.96 -12.19
CA GLN A 443 10.53 -11.92 -10.86
C GLN A 443 10.79 -10.58 -10.13
N CYS A 444 11.97 -9.97 -10.31
CA CYS A 444 12.23 -8.60 -9.81
C CYS A 444 11.36 -7.57 -10.54
N GLU A 445 11.20 -7.71 -11.86
CA GLU A 445 10.37 -6.83 -12.69
C GLU A 445 8.90 -6.87 -12.21
N SER A 446 8.35 -8.07 -12.05
CA SER A 446 7.01 -8.32 -11.49
C SER A 446 6.80 -7.64 -10.13
N VAL A 447 7.72 -7.85 -9.16
CA VAL A 447 7.65 -7.20 -7.84
C VAL A 447 7.71 -5.68 -7.93
N THR A 448 8.55 -5.12 -8.80
CA THR A 448 8.62 -3.65 -8.96
C THR A 448 7.37 -3.06 -9.61
N MET A 449 6.69 -3.80 -10.50
CA MET A 449 5.41 -3.37 -11.09
C MET A 449 4.25 -3.42 -10.07
N LEU A 450 4.09 -4.51 -9.32
CA LEU A 450 3.01 -4.60 -8.33
C LEU A 450 3.20 -3.61 -7.17
N CYS A 451 4.44 -3.31 -6.77
CA CYS A 451 4.70 -2.25 -5.79
C CYS A 451 4.25 -0.87 -6.31
N CYS A 452 4.45 -0.58 -7.60
CA CYS A 452 3.94 0.64 -8.23
C CYS A 452 2.40 0.72 -8.15
N GLN A 453 1.71 -0.41 -8.41
CA GLN A 453 0.25 -0.48 -8.26
C GLN A 453 -0.18 -0.27 -6.80
N VAL A 454 0.53 -0.81 -5.80
CA VAL A 454 0.24 -0.58 -4.37
C VAL A 454 0.36 0.90 -4.01
N PHE A 455 1.36 1.63 -4.54
CA PHE A 455 1.47 3.08 -4.33
C PHE A 455 0.28 3.86 -4.92
N GLY A 456 -0.18 3.47 -6.13
CA GLY A 456 -1.39 4.02 -6.74
C GLY A 456 -2.66 3.73 -5.93
N ASN A 457 -2.80 2.50 -5.44
CA ASN A 457 -3.90 2.09 -4.57
C ASN A 457 -3.92 2.92 -3.26
N GLN A 458 -2.76 3.19 -2.65
CA GLN A 458 -2.68 4.02 -1.43
C GLN A 458 -3.14 5.46 -1.68
N ALA A 459 -2.81 6.05 -2.83
CA ALA A 459 -3.30 7.39 -3.20
C ALA A 459 -4.84 7.41 -3.34
N ALA A 460 -5.42 6.39 -3.97
CA ALA A 460 -6.86 6.23 -4.10
C ALA A 460 -7.55 6.05 -2.73
N VAL A 461 -7.01 5.21 -1.84
CA VAL A 461 -7.52 5.00 -0.48
C VAL A 461 -7.41 6.24 0.39
N THR A 462 -6.27 6.95 0.33
CA THR A 462 -6.07 8.20 1.08
C THR A 462 -7.08 9.27 0.66
N PHE A 463 -7.28 9.45 -0.65
CA PHE A 463 -8.28 10.39 -1.15
C PHE A 463 -9.69 9.96 -0.71
N ALA A 464 -10.07 8.71 -0.95
CA ALA A 464 -11.39 8.18 -0.61
C ALA A 464 -11.72 8.27 0.90
N GLY A 465 -10.74 8.06 1.78
CA GLY A 465 -10.91 8.24 3.23
C GLY A 465 -11.24 9.68 3.61
N SER A 466 -10.56 10.65 2.97
CA SER A 466 -10.80 12.09 3.23
C SER A 466 -12.20 12.60 2.84
N GLN A 467 -12.94 11.86 2.01
CA GLN A 467 -14.28 12.25 1.52
C GLN A 467 -15.42 11.81 2.45
N GLY A 468 -15.20 11.86 3.78
CA GLY A 468 -16.25 11.68 4.78
C GLY A 468 -17.23 12.85 4.80
N ASN A 469 -18.54 12.59 4.85
CA ASN A 469 -19.57 13.63 4.95
C ASN A 469 -20.54 13.32 6.09
N PHE A 470 -20.52 14.15 7.14
CA PHE A 470 -21.36 13.99 8.34
C PHE A 470 -21.26 12.56 8.90
N GLU A 471 -22.37 11.85 9.12
CA GLU A 471 -22.39 10.55 9.77
C GLU A 471 -21.95 9.37 8.87
N LEU A 472 -21.58 9.60 7.60
CA LEU A 472 -21.21 8.50 6.68
C LEU A 472 -20.18 8.88 5.60
N ASN A 473 -19.00 8.25 5.60
CA ASN A 473 -18.14 8.22 4.41
C ASN A 473 -18.78 7.28 3.36
N VAL A 474 -18.95 7.79 2.13
CA VAL A 474 -19.58 7.07 1.01
C VAL A 474 -18.58 6.71 -0.10
N PHE A 475 -17.38 6.31 0.27
CA PHE A 475 -16.37 5.73 -0.63
C PHE A 475 -15.99 4.30 -0.21
N LYS A 476 -16.86 3.63 0.58
CA LYS A 476 -16.58 2.35 1.23
C LYS A 476 -16.11 1.26 0.24
N PRO A 477 -16.76 1.03 -0.92
CA PRO A 477 -16.32 0.02 -1.89
C PRO A 477 -14.93 0.27 -2.49
N VAL A 478 -14.60 1.52 -2.86
CA VAL A 478 -13.31 1.84 -3.50
C VAL A 478 -12.16 1.78 -2.49
N MET A 479 -12.39 2.13 -1.23
CA MET A 479 -11.38 1.94 -0.18
C MET A 479 -11.03 0.48 0.04
N ILE A 480 -12.04 -0.38 0.27
CA ILE A 480 -11.76 -1.79 0.58
C ILE A 480 -11.20 -2.55 -0.62
N SER A 481 -11.73 -2.35 -1.83
CA SER A 481 -11.23 -3.02 -3.03
C SER A 481 -9.75 -2.73 -3.28
N ASN A 482 -9.30 -1.50 -3.08
CA ASN A 482 -7.88 -1.13 -3.16
C ASN A 482 -7.01 -1.73 -2.05
N LEU A 483 -7.56 -1.97 -0.85
CA LEU A 483 -6.86 -2.69 0.22
C LEU A 483 -6.71 -4.17 -0.10
N VAL A 484 -7.79 -4.89 -0.42
CA VAL A 484 -7.69 -6.33 -0.76
C VAL A 484 -6.88 -6.56 -2.04
N HIS A 485 -6.98 -5.69 -3.04
CA HIS A 485 -6.15 -5.77 -4.24
C HIS A 485 -4.66 -5.64 -3.88
N SER A 486 -4.28 -4.69 -3.03
CA SER A 486 -2.90 -4.58 -2.53
C SER A 486 -2.47 -5.79 -1.70
N CYS A 487 -3.32 -6.30 -0.79
CA CYS A 487 -3.01 -7.51 -0.03
C CYS A 487 -2.73 -8.70 -0.96
N ARG A 488 -3.59 -8.93 -1.96
CA ARG A 488 -3.45 -10.04 -2.90
C ARG A 488 -2.20 -9.90 -3.78
N LEU A 489 -1.96 -8.72 -4.34
CA LEU A 489 -0.75 -8.43 -5.13
C LEU A 489 0.53 -8.68 -4.33
N LEU A 490 0.57 -8.24 -3.07
CA LEU A 490 1.73 -8.43 -2.19
C LEU A 490 1.92 -9.90 -1.82
N THR A 491 0.85 -10.62 -1.43
CA THR A 491 0.89 -12.07 -1.13
C THR A 491 1.40 -12.90 -2.31
N ASP A 492 0.81 -12.73 -3.49
CA ASP A 492 1.19 -13.51 -4.68
C ASP A 492 2.58 -13.11 -5.17
N GLY A 493 2.88 -11.80 -5.16
CA GLY A 493 4.19 -11.26 -5.53
C GLY A 493 5.33 -11.77 -4.64
N MET A 494 5.18 -11.70 -3.32
CA MET A 494 6.17 -12.20 -2.37
C MET A 494 6.33 -13.72 -2.45
N THR A 495 5.23 -14.46 -2.65
CA THR A 495 5.26 -15.92 -2.81
C THR A 495 5.99 -16.33 -4.09
N SER A 496 5.68 -15.69 -5.23
CA SER A 496 6.35 -15.91 -6.51
C SER A 496 7.84 -15.55 -6.45
N PHE A 497 8.16 -14.37 -5.90
CA PHE A 497 9.54 -13.90 -5.74
C PHE A 497 10.38 -14.80 -4.83
N ARG A 498 9.77 -15.37 -3.77
CA ARG A 498 10.41 -16.37 -2.92
C ARG A 498 10.77 -17.63 -3.71
N LEU A 499 9.77 -18.27 -4.30
CA LEU A 499 9.88 -19.59 -4.94
C LEU A 499 10.75 -19.55 -6.22
N HIS A 500 10.54 -18.54 -7.06
CA HIS A 500 11.13 -18.46 -8.39
C HIS A 500 12.36 -17.56 -8.48
N LEU A 501 12.80 -16.94 -7.37
CA LEU A 501 14.07 -16.21 -7.35
C LEU A 501 14.86 -16.42 -6.06
N VAL A 502 14.31 -16.02 -4.91
CA VAL A 502 15.11 -15.94 -3.66
C VAL A 502 15.64 -17.29 -3.22
N GLU A 503 14.87 -18.38 -3.33
CA GLU A 503 15.33 -19.69 -2.84
C GLU A 503 16.44 -20.30 -3.74
N GLY A 504 16.37 -20.08 -5.04
CA GLY A 504 17.41 -20.49 -6.01
C GLY A 504 18.57 -19.49 -6.19
N LEU A 505 18.58 -18.35 -5.49
CA LEU A 505 19.56 -17.28 -5.68
C LEU A 505 20.99 -17.68 -5.27
N GLU A 506 21.96 -17.50 -6.16
CA GLU A 506 23.38 -17.79 -5.89
C GLU A 506 24.26 -16.53 -6.03
N ALA A 507 25.47 -16.59 -5.48
CA ALA A 507 26.51 -15.59 -5.71
C ALA A 507 27.46 -16.01 -6.86
N ASP A 508 28.07 -15.05 -7.53
CA ASP A 508 29.27 -15.30 -8.33
C ASP A 508 30.51 -14.85 -7.56
N GLU A 509 30.96 -15.70 -6.63
CA GLU A 509 32.16 -15.44 -5.81
C GLU A 509 33.42 -15.18 -6.65
N LYS A 510 33.50 -15.74 -7.87
CA LYS A 510 34.63 -15.49 -8.78
C LYS A 510 34.58 -14.08 -9.34
N ARG A 511 33.41 -13.59 -9.77
CA ARG A 511 33.20 -12.21 -10.22
C ARG A 511 33.36 -11.22 -9.06
N ILE A 512 32.82 -11.53 -7.89
CA ILE A 512 32.95 -10.72 -6.67
C ILE A 512 34.43 -10.60 -6.27
N GLY A 513 35.17 -11.72 -6.20
CA GLY A 513 36.58 -11.72 -5.85
C GLY A 513 37.47 -10.95 -6.83
N ALA A 514 37.17 -11.02 -8.13
CA ALA A 514 37.85 -10.19 -9.14
C ALA A 514 37.59 -8.69 -8.91
N LEU A 515 36.32 -8.28 -8.77
CA LEU A 515 35.95 -6.89 -8.50
C LEU A 515 36.55 -6.36 -7.17
N LEU A 516 36.65 -7.21 -6.14
CA LEU A 516 37.27 -6.88 -4.87
C LEU A 516 38.77 -6.61 -5.02
N GLY A 517 39.49 -7.42 -5.80
CA GLY A 517 40.91 -7.24 -6.09
C GLY A 517 41.23 -6.07 -7.04
N GLU A 518 40.31 -5.74 -7.94
CA GLU A 518 40.42 -4.61 -8.87
C GLU A 518 40.10 -3.25 -8.22
N SER A 519 39.29 -3.22 -7.14
CA SER A 519 38.75 -1.96 -6.60
C SER A 519 39.76 -1.11 -5.83
N LEU A 520 39.69 0.20 -6.07
CA LEU A 520 40.55 1.21 -5.46
C LEU A 520 40.17 1.55 -4.01
N MET A 521 39.02 1.07 -3.50
CA MET A 521 38.51 1.46 -2.18
C MET A 521 39.19 0.75 -1.00
N LEU A 522 39.87 -0.38 -1.25
CA LEU A 522 40.67 -1.08 -0.23
C LEU A 522 41.81 -0.20 0.32
N VAL A 523 42.25 0.82 -0.43
CA VAL A 523 43.31 1.77 -0.04
C VAL A 523 43.03 2.47 1.30
N THR A 524 41.77 2.56 1.72
CA THR A 524 41.35 3.20 2.97
C THR A 524 41.94 2.55 4.21
N CYS A 525 42.25 1.24 4.19
CA CYS A 525 42.92 0.56 5.31
C CYS A 525 44.40 0.95 5.47
N LEU A 526 45.02 1.58 4.44
CA LEU A 526 46.41 2.02 4.48
C LEU A 526 46.60 3.39 5.14
N ASN A 527 45.52 4.16 5.35
CA ASN A 527 45.59 5.48 6.01
C ASN A 527 46.33 5.46 7.37
N PRO A 528 46.18 4.44 8.26
CA PRO A 528 46.93 4.36 9.52
C PRO A 528 48.34 3.76 9.38
N VAL A 529 48.75 3.36 8.18
CA VAL A 529 50.05 2.71 7.90
C VAL A 529 51.00 3.67 7.19
N ILE A 530 50.55 4.30 6.10
CA ILE A 530 51.35 5.19 5.23
C ILE A 530 50.87 6.65 5.25
N GLY A 531 49.81 6.96 6.01
CA GLY A 531 49.18 8.28 6.04
C GLY A 531 48.23 8.53 4.87
N TYR A 532 47.24 9.41 5.10
CA TYR A 532 46.19 9.72 4.13
C TYR A 532 46.74 10.24 2.78
N ASP A 533 47.75 11.12 2.81
CA ASP A 533 48.29 11.69 1.57
C ASP A 533 49.00 10.66 0.68
N MET A 534 49.66 9.66 1.28
CA MET A 534 50.30 8.60 0.50
C MET A 534 49.26 7.60 -0.02
N ALA A 535 48.29 7.21 0.80
CA ALA A 535 47.15 6.40 0.36
C ALA A 535 46.38 7.08 -0.79
N SER A 536 46.15 8.40 -0.71
CA SER A 536 45.53 9.19 -1.77
C SER A 536 46.37 9.23 -3.05
N LYS A 537 47.71 9.31 -2.94
CA LYS A 537 48.62 9.22 -4.09
C LYS A 537 48.58 7.84 -4.75
N VAL A 538 48.60 6.75 -3.97
CA VAL A 538 48.47 5.37 -4.46
C VAL A 538 47.17 5.19 -5.25
N ALA A 539 46.03 5.61 -4.70
CA ALA A 539 44.73 5.53 -5.37
C ALA A 539 44.67 6.34 -6.67
N LYS A 540 45.18 7.58 -6.65
CA LYS A 540 45.21 8.47 -7.83
C LYS A 540 46.14 7.95 -8.92
N ASN A 541 47.29 7.38 -8.57
CA ASN A 541 48.24 6.80 -9.53
C ASN A 541 47.69 5.49 -10.14
N ALA A 542 47.09 4.63 -9.30
CA ALA A 542 46.40 3.42 -9.73
C ALA A 542 45.30 3.75 -10.75
N HIS A 543 44.39 4.67 -10.41
CA HIS A 543 43.34 5.13 -11.32
C HIS A 543 43.87 5.73 -12.62
N LYS A 544 44.89 6.60 -12.55
CA LYS A 544 45.46 7.27 -13.72
C LYS A 544 46.17 6.32 -14.68
N LYS A 545 46.72 5.20 -14.19
CA LYS A 545 47.52 4.25 -14.98
C LYS A 545 46.77 2.95 -15.32
N GLY A 546 45.62 2.68 -14.71
CA GLY A 546 44.93 1.39 -14.84
C GLY A 546 45.63 0.25 -14.09
N LEU A 547 46.35 0.57 -13.01
CA LEU A 547 47.04 -0.41 -12.15
C LEU A 547 46.15 -0.82 -10.97
N THR A 548 46.40 -2.00 -10.41
CA THR A 548 45.89 -2.34 -9.07
C THR A 548 46.51 -1.45 -8.00
N LEU A 549 45.88 -1.40 -6.82
CA LEU A 549 46.46 -0.72 -5.65
C LEU A 549 47.82 -1.31 -5.24
N ARG A 550 48.02 -2.62 -5.40
CA ARG A 550 49.27 -3.32 -5.04
C ARG A 550 50.42 -2.88 -5.93
N GLU A 551 50.21 -2.91 -7.24
CA GLU A 551 51.20 -2.43 -8.22
C GLU A 551 51.51 -0.95 -8.03
N SER A 552 50.50 -0.10 -7.80
CA SER A 552 50.69 1.33 -7.55
C SER A 552 51.39 1.63 -6.21
N ALA A 553 51.18 0.82 -5.17
CA ALA A 553 51.89 0.96 -3.90
C ALA A 553 53.38 0.60 -4.04
N MET A 554 53.69 -0.46 -4.81
CA MET A 554 55.07 -0.86 -5.12
C MET A 554 55.76 0.16 -6.05
N GLU A 555 55.07 0.64 -7.09
CA GLU A 555 55.62 1.61 -8.05
C GLU A 555 55.95 2.96 -7.40
N LEU A 556 55.11 3.43 -6.49
CA LEU A 556 55.36 4.65 -5.70
C LEU A 556 56.30 4.44 -4.50
N GLN A 557 56.85 3.22 -4.32
CA GLN A 557 57.70 2.83 -3.18
C GLN A 557 57.04 3.11 -1.81
N ALA A 558 55.71 3.04 -1.75
CA ALA A 558 54.93 3.31 -0.54
C ALA A 558 54.85 2.08 0.39
N LEU A 559 54.82 0.87 -0.19
CA LEU A 559 54.89 -0.43 0.49
C LEU A 559 55.56 -1.45 -0.44
N SER A 560 56.24 -2.44 0.11
CA SER A 560 56.55 -3.67 -0.65
C SER A 560 55.30 -4.53 -0.85
N GLY A 561 55.37 -5.50 -1.77
CA GLY A 561 54.24 -6.41 -2.04
C GLY A 561 53.81 -7.21 -0.81
N GLU A 562 54.76 -7.74 -0.04
CA GLU A 562 54.48 -8.51 1.19
C GLU A 562 53.83 -7.65 2.28
N GLU A 563 54.24 -6.39 2.41
CA GLU A 563 53.64 -5.45 3.35
C GLU A 563 52.23 -5.03 2.93
N PHE A 564 52.01 -4.85 1.62
CA PHE A 564 50.68 -4.62 1.07
C PHE A 564 49.76 -5.81 1.38
N ASP A 565 50.19 -7.05 1.09
CA ASP A 565 49.39 -8.26 1.33
C ASP A 565 49.14 -8.53 2.82
N ARG A 566 50.04 -8.06 3.70
CA ARG A 566 49.87 -8.09 5.16
C ARG A 566 48.89 -7.03 5.67
N CYS A 567 48.84 -5.86 5.04
CA CYS A 567 48.04 -4.72 5.50
C CYS A 567 46.65 -4.63 4.85
N VAL A 568 46.50 -5.03 3.59
CA VAL A 568 45.24 -4.97 2.83
C VAL A 568 44.48 -6.28 2.96
N ARG A 569 43.75 -6.38 4.07
CA ARG A 569 42.98 -7.56 4.49
C ARG A 569 41.49 -7.21 4.57
N PRO A 570 40.69 -7.44 3.50
CA PRO A 570 39.28 -7.04 3.44
C PRO A 570 38.43 -7.59 4.58
N GLU A 571 38.76 -8.77 5.12
CA GLU A 571 38.08 -9.37 6.27
C GLU A 571 38.26 -8.56 7.57
N LEU A 572 39.31 -7.74 7.66
CA LEU A 572 39.56 -6.81 8.77
C LEU A 572 38.94 -5.43 8.54
N MET A 573 38.14 -5.25 7.48
CA MET A 573 37.48 -3.99 7.11
C MET A 573 35.95 -4.01 7.33
N LEU A 574 35.40 -5.11 7.84
CA LEU A 574 33.95 -5.39 7.91
C LEU A 574 33.25 -4.88 9.17
N ALA A 575 34.01 -4.39 10.16
CA ALA A 575 33.54 -4.08 11.51
C ALA A 575 34.35 -2.94 12.16
N PRO A 576 33.80 -2.22 13.17
CA PRO A 576 34.59 -1.33 14.00
C PRO A 576 35.68 -2.11 14.76
N LYS A 577 36.83 -1.47 14.99
CA LYS A 577 37.89 -2.03 15.84
C LYS A 577 37.53 -1.89 17.31
N GLU A 578 38.02 -2.83 18.12
CA GLU A 578 37.96 -2.70 19.58
C GLU A 578 38.63 -1.41 20.06
N ARG A 579 38.19 -0.94 21.23
CA ARG A 579 38.71 0.28 21.85
C ARG A 579 40.16 0.07 22.30
N LYS A 580 41.04 1.01 21.93
CA LYS A 580 42.38 1.17 22.48
C LYS A 580 42.36 1.71 23.91
#